data_AF-A0AAE0X1V3-F1
#
_entry.id   AF-A0AAE0X1V3-F1
#
_cell.length_a   1.000
_cell.length_b   1.000
_cell.length_c   1.000
_cell.angle_alpha   90.00
_cell.angle_beta   90.00
_cell.angle_gamma   90.00
#
_symmetry.space_group_name_H-M   'P 1'
#
loop_
_entity.id
_entity.type
_entity.pdbx_description
1 polymer ?
#
loop_
_entity_poly.entity_id
_entity_poly.type
_entity_poly.pdbx_seq_one_letter_code
_entity_poly.pdbx_strand_id
1 'polypeptide(L)'
;MKLSQITTFAAGCGLAAATVIDTRHLLKRWNYDVCLKDCTLAGIPMPDKNTFQLPLEGFRSEQCPPTFAGPQDAPLATSTVCLDFVGTYLYFNFTSFPGYTMTSAVVTWQVMGNIDTPSTWTSPPPTTTVDCTPGSAGGYVCRLAFSDILQVPSTTSIVDLMAGMCPNTDREAQGLYLEFSGEIVPVGGGAPITLQQQFPCTSRASDGTCLAWDTSYAYTEISYRCSSCNVSPCPSTTSSSMIASSTTTSSTTSSSTTSSTTSSTTTTSSSSSSSSSSTTSTTSTTSSAPPSLKTCGFGTVFGYENPVGGVQKSTTLNTQSGQGCNRWGWYETPTVAELQGGISGPLYVGAGGNDITKAVNVGIWVATANAQGRVTVTYLLNPPYALGEVHINLVCLPLAKCAPGQYTYNAGAIPNLPTWSNPTPLVYPTCSGGSKAALIVHAAVNILTVTATCPPPTAV
;
A
#
# COMPACT_ATOMS: atom_id res chain seq x y z
N MET A 1 -64.07 -31.23 45.34
CA MET A 1 -63.42 -29.98 44.88
C MET A 1 -62.51 -30.39 43.72
N LYS A 2 -62.97 -30.41 42.45
CA LYS A 2 -63.16 -29.29 41.49
C LYS A 2 -61.97 -28.30 41.51
N LEU A 3 -61.31 -27.93 40.41
CA LEU A 3 -61.43 -28.22 38.99
C LEU A 3 -60.13 -27.72 38.32
N SER A 4 -59.68 -28.38 37.25
CA SER A 4 -58.57 -27.99 36.38
C SER A 4 -58.69 -26.56 35.82
N GLN A 5 -57.57 -25.87 35.62
CA GLN A 5 -57.48 -24.81 34.60
C GLN A 5 -56.20 -24.91 33.77
N ILE A 6 -56.46 -24.99 32.47
CA ILE A 6 -55.60 -24.88 31.30
C ILE A 6 -55.35 -23.39 31.05
N THR A 7 -54.14 -23.01 30.63
CA THR A 7 -53.94 -21.73 29.93
C THR A 7 -52.86 -21.85 28.85
N THR A 8 -53.37 -22.17 27.65
CA THR A 8 -53.10 -21.57 26.34
C THR A 8 -51.68 -21.04 26.02
N PHE A 9 -50.99 -21.77 25.14
CA PHE A 9 -49.94 -21.24 24.26
C PHE A 9 -50.55 -20.35 23.18
N ALA A 10 -50.21 -19.06 23.18
CA ALA A 10 -50.45 -18.18 22.04
C ALA A 10 -49.20 -18.16 21.15
N ALA A 11 -49.32 -18.76 19.96
CA ALA A 11 -48.38 -18.60 18.87
C ALA A 11 -48.47 -17.16 18.35
N GLY A 12 -47.49 -16.33 18.68
CA GLY A 12 -47.30 -15.02 18.09
C GLY A 12 -46.39 -15.13 16.88
N CYS A 13 -46.95 -14.99 15.68
CA CYS A 13 -46.21 -14.68 14.46
C CYS A 13 -45.43 -13.37 14.65
N GLY A 14 -44.15 -13.49 14.99
CA GLY A 14 -43.19 -12.41 14.87
C GLY A 14 -42.79 -12.27 13.40
N LEU A 15 -43.37 -11.27 12.73
CA LEU A 15 -42.87 -10.76 11.46
C LEU A 15 -41.35 -10.59 11.57
N ALA A 16 -40.61 -11.30 10.73
CA ALA A 16 -39.20 -11.05 10.51
C ALA A 16 -39.07 -9.61 9.99
N ALA A 17 -38.78 -8.67 10.89
CA ALA A 17 -38.19 -7.42 10.50
C ALA A 17 -36.84 -7.79 9.89
N ALA A 18 -36.74 -7.66 8.57
CA ALA A 18 -35.48 -7.63 7.87
C ALA A 18 -34.63 -6.58 8.60
N THR A 19 -33.66 -7.03 9.38
CA THR A 19 -32.64 -6.16 9.94
C THR A 19 -31.90 -5.64 8.73
N VAL A 20 -32.21 -4.38 8.42
CA VAL A 20 -31.43 -3.50 7.56
C VAL A 20 -29.97 -3.78 7.85
N ILE A 21 -29.25 -4.22 6.81
CA ILE A 21 -27.80 -4.34 6.79
C ILE A 21 -27.28 -3.03 7.38
N ASP A 22 -26.72 -3.13 8.59
CA ASP A 22 -26.06 -2.03 9.27
C ASP A 22 -24.89 -1.63 8.38
N THR A 23 -25.16 -0.66 7.51
CA THR A 23 -24.17 0.13 6.78
C THR A 23 -23.39 0.92 7.83
N ARG A 24 -22.56 0.21 8.60
CA ARG A 24 -21.44 0.83 9.29
C ARG A 24 -20.58 1.38 8.18
N HIS A 25 -20.79 2.66 7.90
CA HIS A 25 -20.00 3.44 6.98
C HIS A 25 -18.54 3.15 7.30
N LEU A 26 -17.92 2.29 6.50
CA LEU A 26 -16.49 2.04 6.50
C LEU A 26 -15.87 3.42 6.33
N LEU A 27 -15.23 3.92 7.39
CA LEU A 27 -14.69 5.27 7.41
C LEU A 27 -13.63 5.35 6.31
N LYS A 28 -13.96 6.02 5.21
CA LYS A 28 -13.02 6.36 4.13
C LYS A 28 -11.78 7.00 4.76
N ARG A 29 -10.61 6.41 4.57
CA ARG A 29 -9.36 7.14 4.79
C ARG A 29 -8.91 7.75 3.47
N TRP A 30 -8.63 9.04 3.53
CA TRP A 30 -8.34 9.92 2.39
C TRP A 30 -6.89 9.85 1.89
N ASN A 31 -6.06 9.02 2.53
CA ASN A 31 -4.61 9.10 2.42
C ASN A 31 -4.04 7.79 1.85
N TYR A 32 -4.36 7.50 0.59
CA TYR A 32 -3.58 6.54 -0.17
C TYR A 32 -2.31 7.23 -0.67
N ASP A 33 -1.16 6.61 -0.41
CA ASP A 33 0.13 7.27 -0.61
C ASP A 33 0.39 7.62 -2.08
N VAL A 34 -0.21 6.86 -3.01
CA VAL A 34 -0.14 7.11 -4.46
C VAL A 34 -0.88 8.38 -4.87
N CYS A 35 -2.15 8.54 -4.48
CA CYS A 35 -2.94 9.71 -4.89
C CYS A 35 -2.34 11.01 -4.37
N LEU A 36 -1.84 11.00 -3.12
CA LEU A 36 -1.24 12.18 -2.50
C LEU A 36 0.06 12.64 -3.20
N LYS A 37 0.70 11.78 -4.00
CA LYS A 37 1.96 12.05 -4.69
C LYS A 37 1.77 12.47 -6.14
N ASP A 38 0.60 12.22 -6.74
CA ASP A 38 0.34 12.50 -8.15
C ASP A 38 -1.06 13.11 -8.35
N CYS A 39 -1.09 14.42 -8.58
CA CYS A 39 -2.33 15.17 -8.83
C CYS A 39 -3.02 14.79 -10.15
N THR A 40 -2.34 14.06 -11.05
CA THR A 40 -2.96 13.55 -12.30
C THR A 40 -3.92 12.41 -12.02
N LEU A 41 -3.82 11.79 -10.84
CA LEU A 41 -4.71 10.73 -10.39
C LEU A 41 -6.00 11.26 -9.77
N ALA A 42 -6.20 12.57 -9.70
CA ALA A 42 -7.44 13.16 -9.16
C ALA A 42 -8.69 12.53 -9.82
N GLY A 43 -9.56 11.94 -9.00
CA GLY A 43 -10.79 11.27 -9.46
C GLY A 43 -10.61 9.84 -9.97
N ILE A 44 -9.38 9.36 -10.17
CA ILE A 44 -9.12 7.98 -10.60
C ILE A 44 -9.46 7.01 -9.44
N PRO A 45 -10.30 5.98 -9.69
CA PRO A 45 -10.58 4.93 -8.71
C PRO A 45 -9.35 4.10 -8.38
N MET A 46 -9.17 3.76 -7.11
CA MET A 46 -8.04 2.97 -6.61
C MET A 46 -8.49 1.97 -5.52
N PRO A 47 -7.74 0.87 -5.30
CA PRO A 47 -8.04 -0.09 -4.24
C PRO A 47 -8.12 0.57 -2.85
N ASP A 48 -9.20 0.34 -2.12
CA ASP A 48 -9.40 0.89 -0.77
C ASP A 48 -9.13 -0.17 0.30
N LYS A 49 -8.04 0.03 1.05
CA LYS A 49 -7.61 -0.91 2.09
C LYS A 49 -8.60 -1.11 3.24
N ASN A 50 -9.53 -0.18 3.45
CA ASN A 50 -10.52 -0.29 4.52
C ASN A 50 -11.74 -1.11 4.09
N THR A 51 -11.73 -1.67 2.87
CA THR A 51 -12.88 -2.32 2.26
C THR A 51 -12.64 -3.78 1.94
N PHE A 52 -11.58 -4.38 2.49
CA PHE A 52 -11.42 -5.83 2.42
C PHE A 52 -12.64 -6.53 3.02
N GLN A 53 -13.21 -7.43 2.24
CA GLN A 53 -14.39 -8.22 2.55
C GLN A 53 -14.12 -9.69 2.27
N LEU A 54 -14.80 -10.57 3.00
CA LEU A 54 -14.74 -12.03 2.84
C LEU A 54 -16.04 -12.52 2.19
N PRO A 55 -16.08 -12.76 0.86
CA PRO A 55 -17.30 -13.17 0.16
C PRO A 55 -17.92 -14.45 0.72
N LEU A 56 -17.10 -15.46 1.05
CA LEU A 56 -17.55 -16.72 1.65
C LEU A 56 -18.15 -16.56 3.05
N GLU A 57 -17.93 -15.41 3.71
CA GLU A 57 -18.48 -15.10 5.03
C GLU A 57 -19.55 -14.00 4.97
N GLY A 58 -20.27 -13.90 3.84
CA GLY A 58 -21.32 -12.90 3.67
C GLY A 58 -20.77 -11.47 3.59
N PHE A 59 -19.61 -11.30 2.94
CA PHE A 59 -18.95 -10.00 2.72
C PHE A 59 -18.57 -9.26 4.00
N ARG A 60 -18.29 -10.01 5.08
CA ARG A 60 -17.79 -9.44 6.33
C ARG A 60 -16.47 -8.73 6.09
N SER A 61 -16.30 -7.54 6.68
CA SER A 61 -15.02 -6.84 6.60
C SER A 61 -14.00 -7.49 7.54
N GLU A 62 -12.86 -7.88 6.98
CA GLU A 62 -11.73 -8.45 7.72
C GLU A 62 -10.44 -8.08 6.99
N GLN A 63 -9.62 -7.25 7.63
CA GLN A 63 -8.32 -6.83 7.09
C GLN A 63 -7.18 -7.73 7.57
N CYS A 64 -7.36 -8.39 8.71
CA CYS A 64 -6.31 -9.17 9.36
C CYS A 64 -6.81 -10.58 9.68
N PRO A 65 -7.08 -11.42 8.65
CA PRO A 65 -7.46 -12.80 8.86
C PRO A 65 -6.50 -13.53 9.80
N PRO A 66 -7.02 -14.33 10.75
CA PRO A 66 -6.20 -15.05 11.69
C PRO A 66 -5.53 -16.28 11.04
N THR A 67 -4.35 -16.59 11.55
CA THR A 67 -3.60 -17.82 11.29
C THR A 67 -3.26 -18.49 12.61
N PHE A 68 -3.05 -19.79 12.60
CA PHE A 68 -2.78 -20.57 13.79
C PHE A 68 -1.75 -21.66 13.56
N ALA A 69 -1.14 -22.06 14.66
CA ALA A 69 -0.28 -23.22 14.74
C ALA A 69 -1.03 -24.38 15.38
N GLY A 70 -1.03 -25.54 14.72
CA GLY A 70 -1.78 -26.72 15.17
C GLY A 70 -3.26 -26.68 14.75
N PRO A 71 -4.13 -27.45 15.42
CA PRO A 71 -5.55 -27.55 15.07
C PRO A 71 -6.31 -26.23 15.30
N GLN A 72 -7.24 -25.89 14.41
CA GLN A 72 -8.02 -24.64 14.48
C GLN A 72 -8.91 -24.55 15.74
N ASP A 73 -9.42 -25.68 16.22
CA ASP A 73 -10.30 -25.79 17.39
C ASP A 73 -9.55 -25.67 18.72
N ALA A 74 -8.25 -25.91 18.71
CA ALA A 74 -7.37 -25.80 19.87
C ALA A 74 -5.97 -25.31 19.45
N PRO A 75 -5.85 -24.05 18.97
CA PRO A 75 -4.59 -23.55 18.41
C PRO A 75 -3.53 -23.45 19.49
N LEU A 76 -2.33 -23.95 19.20
CA LEU A 76 -1.16 -23.84 20.08
C LEU A 76 -0.67 -22.40 20.21
N ALA A 77 -0.81 -21.65 19.12
CA ALA A 77 -0.57 -20.22 19.05
C ALA A 77 -1.40 -19.64 17.91
N THR A 78 -1.74 -18.35 18.03
CA THR A 78 -2.45 -17.59 17.01
C THR A 78 -1.61 -16.40 16.56
N SER A 79 -1.81 -16.02 15.31
CA SER A 79 -1.21 -14.86 14.67
C SER A 79 -2.22 -14.29 13.65
N THR A 80 -1.87 -13.24 12.95
CA THR A 80 -2.68 -12.66 11.88
C THR A 80 -1.83 -12.36 10.66
N VAL A 81 -2.48 -12.29 9.50
CA VAL A 81 -1.91 -11.76 8.26
C VAL A 81 -2.69 -10.52 7.90
N CYS A 82 -2.11 -9.34 8.11
CA CYS A 82 -2.79 -8.08 7.79
C CYS A 82 -2.52 -7.65 6.35
N LEU A 83 -3.60 -7.44 5.61
CA LEU A 83 -3.57 -6.99 4.23
C LEU A 83 -3.50 -5.46 4.17
N ASP A 84 -2.67 -4.92 3.29
CA ASP A 84 -2.59 -3.48 3.05
C ASP A 84 -2.28 -3.16 1.59
N PHE A 85 -2.87 -2.09 1.06
CA PHE A 85 -2.46 -1.55 -0.23
C PHE A 85 -1.48 -0.41 0.01
N VAL A 86 -0.26 -0.53 -0.53
CA VAL A 86 0.79 0.48 -0.41
C VAL A 86 1.49 0.64 -1.76
N GLY A 87 1.50 1.84 -2.32
CA GLY A 87 1.99 2.04 -3.68
C GLY A 87 1.16 1.24 -4.69
N THR A 88 1.82 0.57 -5.64
CA THR A 88 1.20 -0.34 -6.62
C THR A 88 1.28 -1.81 -6.19
N TYR A 89 1.18 -2.06 -4.89
CA TYR A 89 1.34 -3.40 -4.31
C TYR A 89 0.27 -3.71 -3.26
N LEU A 90 -0.12 -4.98 -3.22
CA LEU A 90 -0.83 -5.59 -2.09
C LEU A 90 0.21 -6.25 -1.17
N TYR A 91 0.21 -5.84 0.08
CA TYR A 91 1.08 -6.34 1.14
C TYR A 91 0.35 -7.36 2.00
N PHE A 92 1.09 -8.39 2.40
CA PHE A 92 0.66 -9.39 3.38
C PHE A 92 1.64 -9.35 4.55
N ASN A 93 1.20 -8.81 5.69
CA ASN A 93 2.04 -8.62 6.87
C ASN A 93 1.69 -9.68 7.91
N PHE A 94 2.51 -10.72 7.99
CA PHE A 94 2.41 -11.78 9.00
C PHE A 94 2.94 -11.25 10.33
N THR A 95 2.12 -11.31 11.38
CA THR A 95 2.59 -11.01 12.74
C THR A 95 3.38 -12.18 13.33
N SER A 96 4.20 -11.91 14.35
CA SER A 96 4.93 -12.95 15.07
C SER A 96 3.99 -13.89 15.84
N PHE A 97 4.31 -15.18 15.90
CA PHE A 97 3.64 -16.13 16.79
C PHE A 97 4.23 -16.08 18.20
N PRO A 98 3.45 -15.80 19.26
CA PRO A 98 3.96 -15.78 20.63
C PRO A 98 4.57 -17.14 21.03
N GLY A 99 5.85 -17.16 21.44
CA GLY A 99 6.56 -18.38 21.82
C GLY A 99 7.16 -19.17 20.65
N TYR A 100 7.07 -18.67 19.42
CA TYR A 100 7.62 -19.31 18.22
C TYR A 100 8.43 -18.32 17.38
N THR A 101 9.36 -18.85 16.59
CA THR A 101 10.09 -18.12 15.54
C THR A 101 9.58 -18.61 14.19
N MET A 102 9.11 -17.68 13.35
CA MET A 102 8.69 -18.00 12.00
C MET A 102 9.92 -18.21 11.10
N THR A 103 9.98 -19.34 10.40
CA THR A 103 11.12 -19.72 9.54
C THR A 103 10.84 -19.54 8.06
N SER A 104 9.57 -19.56 7.67
CA SER A 104 9.12 -19.28 6.31
C SER A 104 7.68 -18.78 6.32
N ALA A 105 7.32 -17.99 5.31
CA ALA A 105 5.95 -17.65 5.00
C ALA A 105 5.80 -17.54 3.48
N VAL A 106 4.66 -17.98 2.97
CA VAL A 106 4.31 -17.96 1.54
C VAL A 106 2.84 -17.60 1.41
N VAL A 107 2.52 -16.81 0.40
CA VAL A 107 1.14 -16.55 -0.02
C VAL A 107 0.92 -17.20 -1.38
N THR A 108 0.05 -18.18 -1.45
CA THR A 108 -0.46 -18.71 -2.71
C THR A 108 -1.71 -17.94 -3.09
N TRP A 109 -1.79 -17.44 -4.30
CA TRP A 109 -2.87 -16.58 -4.75
C TRP A 109 -3.31 -16.86 -6.18
N GLN A 110 -4.51 -16.40 -6.51
CA GLN A 110 -5.03 -16.35 -7.88
C GLN A 110 -6.13 -15.30 -8.00
N VAL A 111 -6.25 -14.68 -9.18
CA VAL A 111 -7.36 -13.76 -9.46
C VAL A 111 -8.65 -14.55 -9.61
N MET A 112 -9.66 -14.20 -8.80
CA MET A 112 -11.02 -14.70 -8.94
C MET A 112 -11.75 -14.01 -10.10
N GLY A 113 -11.44 -12.73 -10.32
CA GLY A 113 -11.97 -11.90 -11.40
C GLY A 113 -12.87 -10.79 -10.86
N ASN A 114 -13.69 -10.24 -11.75
CA ASN A 114 -14.64 -9.19 -11.40
C ASN A 114 -15.76 -9.77 -10.55
N ILE A 115 -15.99 -9.17 -9.38
CA ILE A 115 -16.95 -9.69 -8.41
C ILE A 115 -18.40 -9.62 -8.91
N ASP A 116 -18.69 -8.70 -9.82
CA ASP A 116 -20.01 -8.51 -10.44
C ASP A 116 -20.32 -9.52 -11.55
N THR A 117 -19.35 -10.36 -11.93
CA THR A 117 -19.55 -11.44 -12.91
C THR A 117 -19.23 -12.83 -12.32
N PRO A 118 -19.94 -13.30 -11.26
CA PRO A 118 -19.66 -14.57 -10.59
C PRO A 118 -19.74 -15.80 -11.50
N SER A 119 -20.51 -15.73 -12.57
CA SER A 119 -20.70 -16.84 -13.52
C SER A 119 -19.43 -17.23 -14.28
N THR A 120 -18.38 -16.42 -14.21
CA THR A 120 -17.06 -16.71 -14.78
C THR A 120 -16.08 -17.30 -13.76
N TRP A 121 -16.47 -17.39 -12.49
CA TRP A 121 -15.63 -17.95 -11.45
C TRP A 121 -15.60 -19.46 -11.62
N THR A 122 -14.44 -19.97 -11.99
CA THR A 122 -14.09 -21.33 -11.62
C THR A 122 -13.49 -21.24 -10.23
N SER A 123 -13.72 -22.25 -9.38
CA SER A 123 -13.05 -22.41 -8.09
C SER A 123 -11.86 -23.34 -8.29
N PRO A 124 -10.73 -22.89 -8.87
CA PRO A 124 -9.49 -23.62 -8.72
C PRO A 124 -8.82 -23.21 -7.39
N PRO A 125 -8.06 -24.12 -6.78
CA PRO A 125 -7.14 -23.70 -5.73
C PRO A 125 -6.18 -22.63 -6.29
N PRO A 126 -5.75 -21.67 -5.47
CA PRO A 126 -4.75 -20.69 -5.89
C PRO A 126 -3.46 -21.42 -6.32
N THR A 127 -2.79 -20.92 -7.35
CA THR A 127 -1.65 -21.63 -7.97
C THR A 127 -0.36 -20.82 -8.02
N THR A 128 -0.44 -19.50 -7.86
CA THR A 128 0.73 -18.61 -7.97
C THR A 128 1.26 -18.31 -6.59
N THR A 129 2.55 -18.51 -6.33
CA THR A 129 3.15 -18.27 -5.01
C THR A 129 3.94 -16.96 -4.98
N VAL A 130 3.90 -16.29 -3.83
CA VAL A 130 4.77 -15.18 -3.48
C VAL A 130 5.49 -15.53 -2.19
N ASP A 131 6.82 -15.62 -2.27
CA ASP A 131 7.66 -15.83 -1.10
C ASP A 131 7.72 -14.57 -0.24
N CYS A 132 7.58 -14.75 1.06
CA CYS A 132 7.66 -13.66 2.01
C CYS A 132 9.08 -13.50 2.52
N THR A 133 9.45 -12.27 2.86
CA THR A 133 10.75 -11.94 3.44
C THR A 133 10.59 -11.63 4.93
N PRO A 134 11.61 -11.88 5.78
CA PRO A 134 11.57 -11.50 7.18
C PRO A 134 11.23 -10.01 7.36
N GLY A 135 10.19 -9.76 8.14
CA GLY A 135 9.70 -8.42 8.48
C GLY A 135 10.25 -7.91 9.80
N SER A 136 9.74 -6.76 10.23
CA SER A 136 10.01 -6.22 11.57
C SER A 136 9.34 -7.07 12.66
N ALA A 137 9.90 -7.03 13.89
CA ALA A 137 9.32 -7.69 15.07
C ALA A 137 9.13 -9.21 14.97
N GLY A 138 9.91 -9.89 14.13
CA GLY A 138 9.85 -11.37 14.01
C GLY A 138 8.68 -11.90 13.17
N GLY A 139 7.99 -11.02 12.44
CA GLY A 139 7.00 -11.37 11.42
C GLY A 139 7.61 -11.55 10.03
N TYR A 140 6.76 -11.74 9.02
CA TYR A 140 7.14 -11.84 7.60
C TYR A 140 6.29 -10.89 6.75
N VAL A 141 6.85 -10.43 5.62
CA VAL A 141 6.17 -9.53 4.69
C VAL A 141 6.30 -10.06 3.28
N CYS A 142 5.17 -10.21 2.60
CA CYS A 142 5.07 -10.58 1.20
C CYS A 142 4.45 -9.43 0.42
N ARG A 143 4.84 -9.27 -0.84
CA ARG A 143 4.43 -8.16 -1.70
C ARG A 143 3.99 -8.71 -3.04
N LEU A 144 2.77 -8.36 -3.44
CA LEU A 144 2.20 -8.75 -4.72
C LEU A 144 1.95 -7.49 -5.55
N ALA A 145 2.61 -7.38 -6.71
CA ALA A 145 2.48 -6.20 -7.55
C ALA A 145 1.14 -6.19 -8.30
N PHE A 146 0.58 -5.01 -8.53
CA PHE A 146 -0.64 -4.86 -9.33
C PHE A 146 -0.42 -5.33 -10.77
N SER A 147 0.79 -5.16 -11.31
CA SER A 147 1.14 -5.70 -12.63
C SER A 147 1.01 -7.22 -12.69
N ASP A 148 1.36 -7.92 -11.62
CA ASP A 148 1.32 -9.38 -11.55
C ASP A 148 -0.13 -9.85 -11.43
N ILE A 149 -0.92 -9.19 -10.59
CA ILE A 149 -2.37 -9.44 -10.45
C ILE A 149 -3.06 -9.29 -11.79
N LEU A 150 -2.76 -8.20 -12.52
CA LEU A 150 -3.39 -7.89 -13.80
C LEU A 150 -2.76 -8.63 -14.99
N GLN A 151 -1.67 -9.36 -14.77
CA GLN A 151 -0.89 -10.03 -15.82
C GLN A 151 -0.46 -9.07 -16.94
N VAL A 152 -0.07 -7.85 -16.57
CA VAL A 152 0.43 -6.81 -17.48
C VAL A 152 1.92 -6.53 -17.22
N PRO A 153 2.66 -5.94 -18.18
CA PRO A 153 4.06 -5.58 -17.96
C PRO A 153 4.24 -4.66 -16.75
N SER A 154 5.35 -4.82 -16.02
CA SER A 154 5.69 -3.95 -14.87
C SER A 154 5.91 -2.48 -15.24
N THR A 155 6.06 -2.18 -16.54
CA THR A 155 6.16 -0.83 -17.10
C THR A 155 4.80 -0.18 -17.40
N THR A 156 3.69 -0.88 -17.12
CA THR A 156 2.33 -0.35 -17.32
C THR A 156 2.15 0.92 -16.50
N SER A 157 1.46 1.91 -17.07
CA SER A 157 1.25 3.19 -16.39
C SER A 157 0.44 3.00 -15.11
N ILE A 158 0.69 3.86 -14.11
CA ILE A 158 -0.03 3.77 -12.84
C ILE A 158 -1.53 3.98 -13.01
N VAL A 159 -1.95 4.81 -13.98
CA VAL A 159 -3.36 5.04 -14.33
C VAL A 159 -4.00 3.75 -14.83
N ASP A 160 -3.34 3.04 -15.73
CA ASP A 160 -3.83 1.77 -16.28
C ASP A 160 -3.85 0.65 -15.23
N LEU A 161 -2.84 0.63 -14.34
CA LEU A 161 -2.82 -0.29 -13.20
C LEU A 161 -4.00 -0.04 -12.25
N MET A 162 -4.28 1.23 -11.92
CA MET A 162 -5.45 1.56 -11.08
C MET A 162 -6.76 1.17 -11.78
N ALA A 163 -6.90 1.47 -13.07
CA ALA A 163 -8.08 1.10 -13.84
C ALA A 163 -8.29 -0.42 -13.91
N GLY A 164 -7.22 -1.20 -14.07
CA GLY A 164 -7.30 -2.67 -14.07
C GLY A 164 -7.63 -3.27 -12.70
N MET A 165 -7.12 -2.67 -11.63
CA MET A 165 -7.44 -3.07 -10.26
C MET A 165 -8.85 -2.63 -9.83
N CYS A 166 -9.42 -1.62 -10.51
CA CYS A 166 -10.74 -1.04 -10.25
C CYS A 166 -11.60 -1.00 -11.53
N PRO A 167 -11.91 -2.16 -12.13
CA PRO A 167 -12.56 -2.22 -13.44
C PRO A 167 -13.97 -1.61 -13.44
N ASN A 168 -14.65 -1.60 -12.28
CA ASN A 168 -15.99 -1.03 -12.13
C ASN A 168 -15.95 0.33 -11.40
N THR A 169 -14.90 1.11 -11.62
CA THR A 169 -14.70 2.44 -11.01
C THR A 169 -14.66 2.39 -9.48
N ASP A 170 -15.38 3.27 -8.77
CA ASP A 170 -15.42 3.35 -7.30
C ASP A 170 -16.46 2.40 -6.68
N ARG A 171 -17.07 1.51 -7.47
CA ARG A 171 -18.14 0.64 -6.99
C ARG A 171 -17.61 -0.65 -6.40
N GLU A 172 -16.72 -1.33 -7.11
CA GLU A 172 -16.19 -2.63 -6.71
C GLU A 172 -14.97 -3.01 -7.54
N ALA A 173 -14.14 -3.88 -6.95
CA ALA A 173 -12.82 -4.19 -7.46
C ALA A 173 -12.67 -5.70 -7.80
N GLN A 174 -11.43 -6.13 -7.99
CA GLN A 174 -11.11 -7.54 -8.23
C GLN A 174 -11.30 -8.38 -6.96
N GLY A 175 -11.66 -9.64 -7.14
CA GLY A 175 -11.57 -10.68 -6.12
C GLY A 175 -10.27 -11.49 -6.23
N LEU A 176 -9.77 -11.96 -5.10
CA LEU A 176 -8.58 -12.81 -5.03
C LEU A 176 -8.85 -14.05 -4.17
N TYR A 177 -8.38 -15.19 -4.65
CA TYR A 177 -8.17 -16.39 -3.83
C TYR A 177 -6.83 -16.26 -3.13
N LEU A 178 -6.79 -16.48 -1.82
CA LEU A 178 -5.59 -16.41 -1.01
C LEU A 178 -5.45 -17.64 -0.11
N GLU A 179 -4.26 -18.22 -0.08
CA GLU A 179 -3.87 -19.26 0.85
C GLU A 179 -2.56 -18.85 1.54
N PHE A 180 -2.61 -18.78 2.86
CA PHE A 180 -1.44 -18.45 3.69
C PHE A 180 -0.80 -19.73 4.21
N SER A 181 0.49 -19.90 3.96
CA SER A 181 1.28 -21.04 4.42
C SER A 181 2.65 -20.62 4.92
N GLY A 182 3.36 -21.53 5.58
CA GLY A 182 4.68 -21.30 6.16
C GLY A 182 4.94 -22.17 7.38
N GLU A 183 6.09 -21.94 8.01
CA GLU A 183 6.58 -22.76 9.13
C GLU A 183 7.01 -21.90 10.31
N ILE A 184 6.78 -22.44 11.51
CA ILE A 184 7.24 -21.85 12.77
C ILE A 184 7.95 -22.91 13.63
N VAL A 185 8.87 -22.46 14.48
CA VAL A 185 9.64 -23.32 15.40
C VAL A 185 9.54 -22.77 16.82
N PRO A 186 9.31 -23.60 17.87
CA PRO A 186 9.28 -23.12 19.26
C PRO A 186 10.55 -22.40 19.68
N VAL A 187 10.42 -21.32 20.44
CA VAL A 187 11.55 -20.59 21.05
C VAL A 187 12.13 -21.47 22.17
N GLY A 188 13.14 -22.27 21.83
CA GLY A 188 13.67 -23.32 22.70
C GLY A 188 14.10 -24.58 21.95
N GLY A 189 13.80 -24.64 20.64
CA GLY A 189 14.06 -25.81 19.81
C GLY A 189 12.86 -26.76 19.79
N GLY A 190 12.71 -27.47 18.67
CA GLY A 190 11.57 -28.34 18.43
C GLY A 190 11.43 -28.65 16.94
N ALA A 191 10.47 -29.51 16.60
CA ALA A 191 10.11 -29.75 15.21
C ALA A 191 9.39 -28.51 14.63
N PRO A 192 9.59 -28.19 13.34
CA PRO A 192 8.77 -27.19 12.65
C PRO A 192 7.28 -27.55 12.69
N ILE A 193 6.45 -26.54 12.86
CA ILE A 193 5.00 -26.63 12.81
C ILE A 193 4.53 -25.81 11.61
N THR A 194 3.74 -26.43 10.75
CA THR A 194 3.12 -25.74 9.61
C THR A 194 2.00 -24.84 10.12
N LEU A 195 2.01 -23.58 9.67
CA LEU A 195 0.91 -22.67 9.95
C LEU A 195 -0.31 -23.03 9.11
N GLN A 196 -1.48 -22.80 9.67
CA GLN A 196 -2.76 -22.98 9.01
C GLN A 196 -3.51 -21.66 9.04
N GLN A 197 -4.19 -21.35 7.94
CA GLN A 197 -5.12 -20.24 7.90
C GLN A 197 -6.50 -20.66 8.41
N GLN A 198 -7.27 -19.69 8.87
CA GLN A 198 -8.66 -19.90 9.22
C GLN A 198 -9.50 -20.28 8.00
N PHE A 199 -10.18 -21.42 8.12
CA PHE A 199 -11.22 -21.81 7.19
C PHE A 199 -12.33 -20.75 7.15
N PRO A 200 -13.02 -20.57 6.01
CA PRO A 200 -14.16 -19.67 5.92
C PRO A 200 -15.23 -20.01 6.96
N CYS A 201 -15.74 -18.99 7.65
CA CYS A 201 -16.82 -19.17 8.60
C CYS A 201 -18.19 -19.27 7.92
N THR A 202 -18.93 -20.37 8.13
CA THR A 202 -20.27 -20.58 7.56
C THR A 202 -21.39 -20.08 8.45
N SER A 203 -21.14 -19.96 9.76
CA SER A 203 -22.11 -19.41 10.70
C SER A 203 -21.42 -18.74 11.89
N ARG A 204 -21.94 -17.58 12.31
CA ARG A 204 -21.41 -16.81 13.45
C ARG A 204 -22.48 -16.59 14.50
N ALA A 205 -22.05 -16.48 15.76
CA ALA A 205 -22.87 -16.00 16.87
C ALA A 205 -23.07 -14.48 16.78
N SER A 206 -23.97 -13.95 17.60
CA SER A 206 -24.31 -12.52 17.64
C SER A 206 -23.14 -11.61 18.07
N ASP A 207 -22.15 -12.16 18.76
CA ASP A 207 -20.89 -11.49 19.13
C ASP A 207 -19.83 -11.52 18.01
N GLY A 208 -20.14 -12.17 16.88
CA GLY A 208 -19.24 -12.35 15.75
C GLY A 208 -18.33 -13.57 15.86
N THR A 209 -18.41 -14.36 16.93
CA THR A 209 -17.64 -15.60 17.08
C THR A 209 -18.08 -16.62 16.04
N CYS A 210 -17.15 -17.28 15.35
CA CYS A 210 -17.51 -18.32 14.40
C CYS A 210 -17.95 -19.60 15.11
N LEU A 211 -19.10 -20.14 14.69
CA LEU A 211 -19.72 -21.34 15.24
C LEU A 211 -19.49 -22.58 14.37
N ALA A 212 -19.31 -22.39 13.06
CA ALA A 212 -19.03 -23.47 12.13
C ALA A 212 -18.14 -23.01 10.97
N TRP A 213 -17.29 -23.91 10.50
CA TRP A 213 -16.25 -23.66 9.50
C TRP A 213 -16.50 -24.50 8.25
N ASP A 214 -16.23 -23.95 7.07
CA ASP A 214 -16.19 -24.71 5.82
C ASP A 214 -14.78 -25.25 5.56
N THR A 215 -14.59 -26.55 5.79
CA THR A 215 -13.30 -27.22 5.56
C THR A 215 -13.09 -27.66 4.11
N SER A 216 -14.08 -27.40 3.23
CA SER A 216 -13.99 -27.74 1.81
C SER A 216 -12.98 -26.86 1.06
N TYR A 217 -12.62 -25.71 1.63
CA TYR A 217 -11.71 -24.74 1.04
C TYR A 217 -10.41 -24.66 1.84
N ALA A 218 -9.27 -24.82 1.17
CA ALA A 218 -7.95 -24.56 1.76
C ALA A 218 -7.54 -23.08 1.68
N TYR A 219 -8.35 -22.25 1.01
CA TYR A 219 -8.10 -20.84 0.73
C TYR A 219 -9.21 -19.96 1.32
N THR A 220 -8.94 -18.66 1.41
CA THR A 220 -9.93 -17.63 1.68
C THR A 220 -10.19 -16.82 0.42
N GLU A 221 -11.41 -16.32 0.27
CA GLU A 221 -11.75 -15.36 -0.76
C GLU A 221 -11.70 -13.98 -0.15
N ILE A 222 -10.97 -13.07 -0.80
CA ILE A 222 -11.02 -11.67 -0.47
C ILE A 222 -11.58 -10.88 -1.65
N SER A 223 -12.34 -9.86 -1.33
CA SER A 223 -12.68 -8.80 -2.26
C SER A 223 -12.37 -7.46 -1.60
N TYR A 224 -12.28 -6.43 -2.43
CA TYR A 224 -12.14 -5.06 -1.96
C TYR A 224 -12.99 -4.15 -2.84
N ARG A 225 -13.22 -2.93 -2.37
CA ARG A 225 -13.84 -1.86 -3.13
C ARG A 225 -12.78 -0.86 -3.55
N CYS A 226 -13.14 -0.03 -4.51
CA CYS A 226 -12.31 1.07 -4.91
C CYS A 226 -12.89 2.39 -4.43
N SER A 227 -12.01 3.34 -4.16
CA SER A 227 -12.38 4.71 -3.81
C SER A 227 -11.67 5.65 -4.79
N SER A 228 -12.33 6.73 -5.22
CA SER A 228 -11.66 7.74 -6.04
C SER A 228 -10.57 8.47 -5.26
N CYS A 229 -9.42 8.70 -5.90
CA CYS A 229 -8.37 9.59 -5.41
C CYS A 229 -8.92 10.99 -5.14
N ASN A 230 -9.07 11.35 -3.87
CA ASN A 230 -9.52 12.67 -3.45
C ASN A 230 -8.33 13.61 -3.26
N VAL A 231 -7.70 13.99 -4.37
CA VAL A 231 -6.62 14.98 -4.40
C VAL A 231 -6.99 16.12 -5.32
N SER A 232 -6.48 17.32 -5.02
CA SER A 232 -6.70 18.47 -5.89
C SER A 232 -6.11 18.19 -7.28
N PRO A 233 -6.87 18.41 -8.37
CA PRO A 233 -6.36 18.27 -9.72
C PRO A 233 -5.11 19.14 -9.91
N CYS A 234 -4.17 18.69 -10.76
CA CYS A 234 -3.00 19.49 -11.09
C CYS A 234 -3.44 20.88 -11.60
N PRO A 235 -2.75 21.96 -11.21
CA PRO A 235 -3.08 23.29 -11.71
C PRO A 235 -2.89 23.31 -13.23
N SER A 236 -3.99 23.44 -13.97
CA SER A 236 -3.96 23.59 -15.41
C SER A 236 -3.14 24.84 -15.74
N THR A 237 -1.95 24.66 -16.31
CA THR A 237 -1.20 25.78 -16.89
C THR A 237 -2.04 26.35 -18.02
N THR A 238 -2.79 27.40 -17.70
CA THR A 238 -3.50 28.19 -18.70
C THR A 238 -2.41 28.90 -19.47
N SER A 239 -1.98 28.31 -20.59
CA SER A 239 -1.14 29.00 -21.55
C SER A 239 -1.95 30.18 -22.07
N SER A 240 -1.70 31.36 -21.50
CA SER A 240 -2.16 32.62 -22.06
C SER A 240 -1.46 32.80 -23.40
N SER A 241 -2.07 32.29 -24.47
CA SER A 241 -1.72 32.71 -25.82
C SER A 241 -2.06 34.19 -25.93
N MET A 242 -1.03 35.04 -25.88
CA MET A 242 -1.15 36.41 -26.35
C MET A 242 -1.44 36.36 -27.85
N ILE A 243 -2.72 36.42 -28.22
CA ILE A 243 -3.11 36.72 -29.60
C ILE A 243 -2.84 38.21 -29.80
N ALA A 244 -1.80 38.50 -30.59
CA ALA A 244 -1.55 39.82 -31.12
C ALA A 244 -2.74 40.22 -32.02
N SER A 245 -3.40 41.32 -31.65
CA SER A 245 -4.43 41.97 -32.47
C SER A 245 -3.85 42.40 -33.82
N SER A 246 -4.33 41.79 -34.89
CA SER A 246 -4.31 42.39 -36.23
C SER A 246 -5.75 42.56 -36.72
N THR A 247 -6.19 43.81 -36.70
CA THR A 247 -7.36 44.35 -37.40
C THR A 247 -7.39 43.97 -38.87
N THR A 248 -8.47 43.35 -39.33
CA THR A 248 -8.93 43.49 -40.73
C THR A 248 -10.44 43.29 -40.86
N THR A 249 -11.04 44.40 -41.27
CA THR A 249 -12.33 44.75 -41.87
C THR A 249 -13.19 43.65 -42.50
N SER A 250 -14.50 43.82 -42.26
CA SER A 250 -15.65 43.11 -42.82
C SER A 250 -15.76 43.15 -44.34
N SER A 251 -16.26 42.06 -44.94
CA SER A 251 -17.17 42.12 -46.10
C SER A 251 -18.03 40.86 -46.20
N THR A 252 -19.33 41.10 -46.15
CA THR A 252 -20.46 40.23 -46.45
C THR A 252 -20.47 39.78 -47.91
N THR A 253 -20.81 38.51 -48.20
CA THR A 253 -21.74 38.17 -49.29
C THR A 253 -22.29 36.74 -49.15
N SER A 254 -23.57 36.63 -49.47
CA SER A 254 -24.45 35.46 -49.40
C SER A 254 -24.42 34.60 -50.66
N SER A 255 -25.12 33.45 -50.57
CA SER A 255 -25.71 32.65 -51.67
C SER A 255 -24.72 31.72 -52.39
N SER A 256 -25.04 30.53 -52.89
CA SER A 256 -26.23 29.66 -52.92
C SER A 256 -25.86 28.48 -53.84
N THR A 257 -26.49 27.31 -53.65
CA THR A 257 -26.73 26.24 -54.67
C THR A 257 -25.46 25.55 -55.24
N THR A 258 -25.39 24.26 -55.60
CA THR A 258 -26.39 23.31 -56.07
C THR A 258 -25.81 21.88 -55.99
N SER A 259 -26.73 20.93 -55.88
CA SER A 259 -26.67 19.49 -56.06
C SER A 259 -25.83 18.96 -57.23
N SER A 260 -25.24 17.77 -57.06
CA SER A 260 -25.43 16.57 -57.93
C SER A 260 -24.53 15.41 -57.45
N THR A 261 -25.09 14.26 -57.05
CA THR A 261 -25.21 12.98 -57.82
C THR A 261 -23.83 12.35 -58.15
N THR A 262 -23.49 11.07 -57.98
CA THR A 262 -24.24 9.80 -58.01
C THR A 262 -23.31 8.65 -57.54
N SER A 263 -23.84 7.73 -56.72
CA SER A 263 -23.77 6.26 -56.76
C SER A 263 -22.49 5.46 -57.13
N SER A 264 -22.15 4.53 -56.20
CA SER A 264 -22.00 3.05 -56.38
C SER A 264 -20.85 2.53 -57.29
N THR A 265 -20.18 1.38 -57.11
CA THR A 265 -20.55 0.08 -56.53
C THR A 265 -19.31 -0.85 -56.46
N THR A 266 -19.27 -1.75 -55.46
CA THR A 266 -18.80 -3.17 -55.44
C THR A 266 -17.36 -3.62 -55.75
N THR A 267 -16.77 -4.22 -54.70
CA THR A 267 -16.09 -5.54 -54.57
C THR A 267 -15.05 -6.01 -55.59
N THR A 268 -13.88 -6.40 -55.09
CA THR A 268 -13.32 -7.74 -55.37
C THR A 268 -12.31 -8.18 -54.31
N SER A 269 -12.53 -9.37 -53.77
CA SER A 269 -11.62 -10.12 -52.90
C SER A 269 -10.48 -10.70 -53.71
N SER A 270 -9.27 -10.77 -53.15
CA SER A 270 -8.25 -11.71 -53.61
C SER A 270 -7.38 -12.16 -52.44
N SER A 271 -7.50 -13.44 -52.14
CA SER A 271 -6.57 -14.23 -51.35
C SER A 271 -5.24 -14.41 -52.09
N SER A 272 -4.13 -14.30 -51.38
CA SER A 272 -2.86 -14.87 -51.83
C SER A 272 -2.05 -15.38 -50.63
N SER A 273 -1.82 -16.68 -50.69
CA SER A 273 -0.86 -17.47 -49.93
C SER A 273 0.56 -17.10 -50.35
N SER A 274 1.49 -17.03 -49.39
CA SER A 274 2.92 -17.12 -49.70
C SER A 274 3.68 -17.80 -48.57
N SER A 275 4.67 -18.56 -49.02
CA SER A 275 5.34 -19.69 -48.40
C SER A 275 6.67 -19.31 -47.72
N SER A 276 7.04 -20.17 -46.78
CA SER A 276 8.30 -20.30 -46.04
C SER A 276 9.59 -20.09 -46.84
N SER A 277 10.55 -19.40 -46.22
CA SER A 277 11.99 -19.63 -46.42
C SER A 277 12.74 -19.46 -45.10
N SER A 278 13.35 -20.55 -44.64
CA SER A 278 14.18 -20.63 -43.43
C SER A 278 15.64 -20.39 -43.77
N THR A 279 16.23 -19.34 -43.19
CA THR A 279 17.68 -19.09 -43.23
C THR A 279 18.25 -19.32 -41.83
N THR A 280 19.14 -20.31 -41.73
CA THR A 280 19.80 -20.71 -40.49
C THR A 280 21.04 -19.84 -40.27
N SER A 281 20.93 -18.88 -39.36
CA SER A 281 22.04 -18.02 -38.91
C SER A 281 22.63 -18.59 -37.63
N THR A 282 23.87 -19.08 -37.69
CA THR A 282 24.63 -19.59 -36.53
C THR A 282 25.21 -18.42 -35.74
N THR A 283 24.47 -17.98 -34.71
CA THR A 283 24.90 -16.94 -33.77
C THR A 283 25.69 -17.56 -32.62
N SER A 284 26.99 -17.28 -32.57
CA SER A 284 27.87 -17.61 -31.44
C SER A 284 27.48 -16.78 -30.21
N THR A 285 26.95 -17.43 -29.18
CA THR A 285 26.56 -16.81 -27.91
C THR A 285 27.76 -16.70 -26.97
N THR A 286 28.40 -15.52 -26.95
CA THR A 286 29.23 -15.12 -25.81
C THR A 286 28.34 -14.98 -24.58
N SER A 287 28.42 -15.95 -23.68
CA SER A 287 27.75 -15.92 -22.38
C SER A 287 28.37 -14.83 -21.51
N SER A 288 27.79 -13.63 -21.52
CA SER A 288 28.08 -12.59 -20.54
C SER A 288 27.51 -13.02 -19.19
N ALA A 289 28.33 -12.96 -18.14
CA ALA A 289 27.88 -13.26 -16.77
C ALA A 289 26.62 -12.45 -16.41
N PRO A 290 25.69 -13.03 -15.62
CA PRO A 290 24.47 -12.34 -15.21
C PRO A 290 24.81 -11.00 -14.53
N PRO A 291 24.05 -9.92 -14.80
CA PRO A 291 24.33 -8.63 -14.18
C PRO A 291 24.18 -8.74 -12.66
N SER A 292 25.27 -8.45 -11.94
CA SER A 292 25.28 -8.45 -10.48
C SER A 292 24.59 -7.21 -9.93
N LEU A 293 23.74 -7.38 -8.91
CA LEU A 293 23.14 -6.26 -8.18
C LEU A 293 24.24 -5.41 -7.53
N LYS A 294 24.22 -4.10 -7.79
CA LYS A 294 25.11 -3.10 -7.17
C LYS A 294 24.31 -2.18 -6.27
N THR A 295 24.91 -1.81 -5.15
CA THR A 295 24.41 -0.78 -4.24
C THR A 295 25.16 0.52 -4.48
N CYS A 296 24.42 1.59 -4.70
CA CYS A 296 24.95 2.92 -4.94
C CYS A 296 24.46 3.88 -3.85
N GLY A 297 25.37 4.68 -3.28
CA GLY A 297 24.99 5.79 -2.41
C GLY A 297 24.10 6.78 -3.16
N PHE A 298 22.90 7.06 -2.64
CA PHE A 298 21.97 7.99 -3.28
C PHE A 298 21.95 9.34 -2.56
N GLY A 299 21.82 9.34 -1.24
CA GLY A 299 21.89 10.56 -0.46
C GLY A 299 21.27 10.45 0.93
N THR A 300 21.23 11.59 1.61
CA THR A 300 20.57 11.72 2.91
C THR A 300 19.10 12.06 2.71
N VAL A 301 18.23 11.45 3.51
CA VAL A 301 16.79 11.65 3.48
C VAL A 301 16.29 12.20 4.80
N PHE A 302 15.27 13.06 4.74
CA PHE A 302 14.52 13.52 5.91
C PHE A 302 13.02 13.25 5.75
N GLY A 303 12.37 12.95 6.87
CA GLY A 303 10.92 12.98 6.92
C GLY A 303 10.40 14.41 6.89
N TYR A 304 9.36 14.62 6.10
CA TYR A 304 8.60 15.87 6.05
C TYR A 304 7.12 15.54 6.26
N GLU A 305 6.46 16.18 7.21
CA GLU A 305 5.01 16.13 7.42
C GLU A 305 4.34 17.25 6.60
N ASN A 306 3.46 16.84 5.68
CA ASN A 306 2.74 17.80 4.84
C ASN A 306 1.84 18.72 5.69
N PRO A 307 1.60 19.97 5.25
CA PRO A 307 0.67 20.86 5.93
C PRO A 307 -0.72 20.26 6.04
N VAL A 308 -1.35 20.39 7.21
CA VAL A 308 -2.72 19.91 7.46
C VAL A 308 -3.62 21.11 7.75
N GLY A 309 -4.67 21.29 6.96
CA GLY A 309 -5.57 22.44 7.13
C GLY A 309 -4.87 23.80 6.96
N GLY A 310 -3.83 23.87 6.12
CA GLY A 310 -3.01 25.07 5.92
C GLY A 310 -1.98 25.33 7.04
N VAL A 311 -1.90 24.47 8.06
CA VAL A 311 -0.92 24.59 9.14
C VAL A 311 0.33 23.79 8.79
N GLN A 312 1.47 24.48 8.70
CA GLN A 312 2.79 23.87 8.51
C GLN A 312 3.12 22.94 9.70
N LYS A 313 3.47 21.69 9.41
CA LYS A 313 3.85 20.69 10.42
C LYS A 313 5.38 20.58 10.57
N SER A 314 6.09 20.48 9.45
CA SER A 314 7.56 20.48 9.44
C SER A 314 8.18 21.85 9.61
N THR A 315 9.15 21.94 10.51
CA THR A 315 10.01 23.12 10.68
C THR A 315 11.42 22.83 10.20
N THR A 316 12.07 23.80 9.57
CA THR A 316 13.41 23.62 9.01
C THR A 316 14.49 23.61 10.10
N LEU A 317 15.46 22.70 10.00
CA LEU A 317 16.53 22.54 11.00
C LEU A 317 17.43 23.77 11.12
N ASN A 318 17.62 24.52 10.03
CA ASN A 318 18.42 25.75 10.01
C ASN A 318 17.89 26.88 10.90
N THR A 319 16.69 26.74 11.47
CA THR A 319 16.14 27.67 12.48
C THR A 319 16.67 27.38 13.90
N GLN A 320 17.35 26.25 14.11
CA GLN A 320 17.83 25.81 15.42
C GLN A 320 19.30 26.17 15.65
N SER A 321 19.65 26.49 16.89
CA SER A 321 20.95 27.06 17.28
C SER A 321 21.98 26.06 17.84
N GLY A 322 21.80 24.74 17.63
CA GLY A 322 22.71 23.70 18.11
C GLY A 322 23.83 23.29 17.14
N GLN A 323 24.79 22.50 17.63
CA GLN A 323 25.88 21.98 16.81
C GLN A 323 25.32 21.09 15.68
N GLY A 324 25.67 21.43 14.44
CA GLY A 324 25.20 20.74 13.24
C GLY A 324 23.76 21.07 12.83
N CYS A 325 23.09 22.03 13.48
CA CYS A 325 21.70 22.38 13.16
C CYS A 325 21.56 23.34 11.98
N ASN A 326 22.60 24.09 11.63
CA ASN A 326 22.63 24.93 10.42
C ASN A 326 22.80 24.10 9.15
N ARG A 327 21.85 23.20 8.89
CA ARG A 327 21.81 22.31 7.73
C ARG A 327 20.39 22.21 7.17
N TRP A 328 20.30 21.69 5.96
CA TRP A 328 19.02 21.33 5.36
C TRP A 328 18.43 20.07 6.05
N GLY A 329 17.11 19.97 6.04
CA GLY A 329 16.31 18.97 6.73
C GLY A 329 15.24 19.59 7.62
N TRP A 330 14.38 18.74 8.17
CA TRP A 330 13.23 19.16 8.96
C TRP A 330 13.13 18.41 10.29
N TYR A 331 12.33 18.99 11.17
CA TYR A 331 11.85 18.35 12.38
C TYR A 331 10.36 18.66 12.58
N GLU A 332 9.67 17.75 13.24
CA GLU A 332 8.27 17.86 13.60
C GLU A 332 8.14 18.20 15.09
N THR A 333 7.04 18.83 15.52
CA THR A 333 6.75 19.03 16.95
C THR A 333 5.48 18.32 17.39
N PRO A 334 5.41 16.98 17.30
CA PRO A 334 4.18 16.26 17.57
C PRO A 334 3.92 16.19 19.07
N THR A 335 2.65 16.16 19.45
CA THR A 335 2.19 15.78 20.78
C THR A 335 2.14 14.26 20.93
N VAL A 336 2.10 13.76 22.18
CA VAL A 336 1.86 12.31 22.42
C VAL A 336 0.54 11.87 21.80
N ALA A 337 -0.51 12.69 21.89
CA ALA A 337 -1.82 12.38 21.32
C ALA A 337 -1.78 12.27 19.80
N GLU A 338 -1.08 13.16 19.11
CA GLU A 338 -0.86 13.06 17.65
C GLU A 338 -0.09 11.80 17.30
N LEU A 339 0.94 11.44 18.05
CA LEU A 339 1.67 10.18 17.83
C LEU A 339 0.81 8.95 18.12
N GLN A 340 -0.10 8.99 19.09
CA GLN A 340 -1.05 7.90 19.32
C GLN A 340 -2.05 7.74 18.17
N GLY A 341 -2.42 8.84 17.51
CA GLY A 341 -3.20 8.83 16.26
C GLY A 341 -2.38 8.44 15.02
N GLY A 342 -1.06 8.53 15.12
CA GLY A 342 -0.10 8.32 14.05
C GLY A 342 0.09 9.57 13.19
N ILE A 343 1.34 9.97 13.00
CA ILE A 343 1.74 11.01 12.04
C ILE A 343 2.56 10.38 10.93
N SER A 344 2.57 10.98 9.75
CA SER A 344 3.26 10.44 8.58
C SER A 344 3.54 11.49 7.53
N GLY A 345 4.50 11.22 6.65
CA GLY A 345 4.70 12.03 5.47
C GLY A 345 5.77 11.47 4.52
N PRO A 346 6.09 12.20 3.44
CA PRO A 346 7.12 11.82 2.50
C PRO A 346 8.53 11.83 3.11
N LEU A 347 9.40 11.00 2.53
CA LEU A 347 10.84 10.98 2.76
C LEU A 347 11.54 11.67 1.59
N TYR A 348 12.18 12.82 1.84
CA TYR A 348 12.80 13.66 0.81
C TYR A 348 14.33 13.63 0.84
N VAL A 349 14.94 13.30 -0.29
CA VAL A 349 16.39 13.38 -0.55
C VAL A 349 16.70 14.64 -1.36
N GLY A 350 17.84 15.27 -1.10
CA GLY A 350 18.37 16.32 -1.99
C GLY A 350 17.60 17.65 -1.96
N ALA A 351 16.82 17.91 -0.91
CA ALA A 351 16.08 19.15 -0.71
C ALA A 351 17.01 20.34 -0.34
N GLY A 352 17.91 20.70 -1.26
CA GLY A 352 18.87 21.77 -1.08
C GLY A 352 18.17 23.08 -0.69
N GLY A 353 18.60 23.69 0.42
CA GLY A 353 17.98 24.90 0.96
C GLY A 353 16.60 24.69 1.59
N ASN A 354 16.22 23.46 1.93
CA ASN A 354 14.89 23.07 2.43
C ASN A 354 13.76 23.30 1.43
N ASP A 355 14.09 23.30 0.14
CA ASP A 355 13.14 23.45 -0.95
C ASP A 355 12.65 22.08 -1.41
N ILE A 356 11.42 21.74 -1.03
CA ILE A 356 10.81 20.45 -1.39
C ILE A 356 10.60 20.29 -2.90
N THR A 357 10.54 21.39 -3.66
CA THR A 357 10.40 21.35 -5.13
C THR A 357 11.67 20.87 -5.83
N LYS A 358 12.80 20.82 -5.11
CA LYS A 358 14.07 20.29 -5.60
C LYS A 358 14.36 18.89 -5.07
N ALA A 359 13.45 18.33 -4.28
CA ALA A 359 13.67 17.09 -3.57
C ALA A 359 13.22 15.87 -4.38
N VAL A 360 13.83 14.72 -4.10
CA VAL A 360 13.37 13.41 -4.57
C VAL A 360 12.59 12.74 -3.47
N ASN A 361 11.33 12.40 -3.73
CA ASN A 361 10.55 11.54 -2.84
C ASN A 361 10.97 10.08 -3.00
N VAL A 362 11.56 9.50 -1.95
CA VAL A 362 12.08 8.12 -1.97
C VAL A 362 11.20 7.15 -1.18
N GLY A 363 10.11 7.61 -0.58
CA GLY A 363 9.27 6.79 0.28
C GLY A 363 8.40 7.59 1.25
N ILE A 364 7.93 6.92 2.29
CA ILE A 364 7.19 7.52 3.38
C ILE A 364 7.78 7.14 4.73
N TRP A 365 7.49 7.95 5.73
CA TRP A 365 7.74 7.63 7.12
C TRP A 365 6.43 7.71 7.92
N VAL A 366 6.37 6.94 8.99
CA VAL A 366 5.24 6.93 9.94
C VAL A 366 5.83 6.93 11.35
N ALA A 367 5.29 7.76 12.25
CA ALA A 367 5.60 7.68 13.67
C ALA A 367 4.33 7.45 14.49
N THR A 368 4.37 6.43 15.35
CA THR A 368 3.27 6.09 16.27
C THR A 368 3.76 5.98 17.70
N ALA A 369 2.91 6.32 18.67
CA ALA A 369 3.15 6.09 20.08
C ALA A 369 2.16 5.08 20.65
N ASN A 370 2.64 4.17 21.51
CA ASN A 370 1.74 3.32 22.28
C ASN A 370 1.10 4.09 23.47
N ALA A 371 0.26 3.40 24.25
CA ALA A 371 -0.43 4.00 25.41
C ALA A 371 0.54 4.57 26.47
N GLN A 372 1.77 4.06 26.53
CA GLN A 372 2.83 4.50 27.45
C GLN A 372 3.73 5.61 26.85
N GLY A 373 3.39 6.16 25.68
CA GLY A 373 4.17 7.19 25.02
C GLY A 373 5.52 6.68 24.47
N ARG A 374 5.61 5.38 24.14
CA ARG A 374 6.77 4.81 23.46
C ARG A 374 6.59 4.92 21.95
N VAL A 375 7.51 5.62 21.30
CA VAL A 375 7.43 6.04 19.90
C VAL A 375 8.21 5.09 18.99
N THR A 376 7.54 4.58 17.97
CA THR A 376 8.13 3.82 16.88
C THR A 376 8.04 4.64 15.61
N VAL A 377 9.16 4.78 14.90
CA VAL A 377 9.25 5.39 13.58
C VAL A 377 9.56 4.29 12.56
N THR A 378 8.71 4.21 11.56
CA THR A 378 8.82 3.27 10.44
C THR A 378 9.12 4.02 9.16
N TYR A 379 10.08 3.53 8.40
CA TYR A 379 10.49 4.00 7.09
C TYR A 379 10.02 2.97 6.05
N LEU A 380 9.39 3.42 4.98
CA LEU A 380 8.99 2.59 3.85
C LEU A 380 9.48 3.25 2.56
N LEU A 381 10.48 2.65 1.91
CA LEU A 381 11.09 3.17 0.69
C LEU A 381 10.44 2.53 -0.53
N ASN A 382 10.25 3.35 -1.55
CA ASN A 382 9.83 2.90 -2.87
C ASN A 382 11.02 2.23 -3.57
N PRO A 383 10.83 1.15 -4.35
CA PRO A 383 11.87 0.69 -5.26
C PRO A 383 12.31 1.83 -6.21
N PRO A 384 13.60 1.91 -6.60
CA PRO A 384 14.70 1.01 -6.26
C PRO A 384 15.48 1.40 -4.99
N TYR A 385 14.90 2.24 -4.12
CA TYR A 385 15.59 2.80 -2.96
C TYR A 385 15.67 1.80 -1.79
N ALA A 386 16.76 1.89 -1.05
CA ALA A 386 17.05 1.04 0.10
C ALA A 386 17.71 1.85 1.22
N LEU A 387 17.37 1.57 2.48
CA LEU A 387 17.97 2.25 3.62
C LEU A 387 19.35 1.69 3.90
N GLY A 388 20.36 2.57 3.85
CA GLY A 388 21.73 2.25 4.26
C GLY A 388 22.00 2.60 5.72
N GLU A 389 21.34 3.61 6.27
CA GLU A 389 21.46 4.01 7.68
C GLU A 389 20.16 4.64 8.19
N VAL A 390 19.86 4.54 9.48
CA VAL A 390 18.66 5.15 10.09
C VAL A 390 19.02 5.89 11.38
N HIS A 391 18.51 7.11 11.52
CA HIS A 391 18.71 7.99 12.66
C HIS A 391 17.38 8.66 13.06
N ILE A 392 17.03 8.59 14.34
CA ILE A 392 15.81 9.23 14.85
C ILE A 392 16.18 10.05 16.08
N ASN A 393 15.86 11.34 16.06
CA ASN A 393 16.03 12.20 17.23
C ASN A 393 14.65 12.51 17.80
N LEU A 394 14.42 12.22 19.08
CA LEU A 394 13.20 12.61 19.77
C LEU A 394 13.61 13.24 21.11
N VAL A 395 13.61 14.57 21.16
CA VAL A 395 14.15 15.36 22.28
C VAL A 395 13.36 16.67 22.44
N CYS A 396 13.56 17.39 23.54
CA CYS A 396 12.94 18.71 23.73
C CYS A 396 13.69 19.82 22.96
N LEU A 397 12.96 20.84 22.53
CA LEU A 397 13.55 22.07 22.00
C LEU A 397 14.18 22.93 23.12
N PRO A 398 15.17 23.79 22.79
CA PRO A 398 15.87 23.88 21.52
C PRO A 398 16.79 22.68 21.27
N LEU A 399 17.02 22.32 20.00
CA LEU A 399 17.90 21.21 19.66
C LEU A 399 19.36 21.53 20.01
N ALA A 400 19.94 20.78 20.96
CA ALA A 400 21.36 20.91 21.30
C ALA A 400 22.28 20.15 20.33
N LYS A 401 21.78 19.05 19.72
CA LYS A 401 22.53 18.14 18.86
C LYS A 401 21.75 17.85 17.59
N CYS A 402 22.34 18.17 16.43
CA CYS A 402 21.71 17.97 15.12
C CYS A 402 22.53 17.11 14.16
N ALA A 403 23.68 16.59 14.58
CA ALA A 403 24.44 15.62 13.81
C ALA A 403 23.78 14.21 13.91
N PRO A 404 23.61 13.48 12.79
CA PRO A 404 22.96 12.16 12.79
C PRO A 404 23.57 11.16 13.79
N GLY A 405 24.90 11.17 13.91
CA GLY A 405 25.65 10.35 14.86
C GLY A 405 25.30 10.58 16.33
N GLN A 406 24.57 11.64 16.65
CA GLN A 406 24.23 12.07 18.01
C GLN A 406 22.74 11.97 18.33
N TYR A 407 21.92 11.43 17.42
CA TYR A 407 20.47 11.31 17.62
C TYR A 407 20.13 10.23 18.65
N THR A 408 18.96 10.37 19.28
CA THR A 408 18.48 9.44 20.32
C THR A 408 18.57 7.97 19.90
N TYR A 409 18.24 7.69 18.63
CA TYR A 409 18.41 6.38 18.01
C TYR A 409 19.31 6.48 16.78
N ASN A 410 20.23 5.53 16.67
CA ASN A 410 21.16 5.41 15.56
C ASN A 410 21.39 3.92 15.27
N ALA A 411 21.02 3.46 14.07
CA ALA A 411 21.20 2.09 13.63
C ALA A 411 22.52 1.84 12.88
N GLY A 412 23.34 2.88 12.67
CA GLY A 412 24.54 2.82 11.83
C GLY A 412 24.21 2.26 10.43
N ALA A 413 25.18 1.53 9.85
CA ALA A 413 25.00 0.84 8.59
C ALA A 413 24.04 -0.37 8.75
N ILE A 414 23.00 -0.41 7.91
CA ILE A 414 22.00 -1.50 7.86
C ILE A 414 21.95 -2.16 6.45
N PRO A 415 21.39 -3.38 6.31
CA PRO A 415 21.53 -4.22 5.12
C PRO A 415 20.72 -3.78 3.87
N ASN A 416 20.69 -2.50 3.52
CA ASN A 416 19.96 -1.98 2.35
C ASN A 416 18.48 -2.44 2.32
N LEU A 417 17.74 -2.10 3.37
CA LEU A 417 16.38 -2.58 3.55
C LEU A 417 15.35 -1.60 2.96
N PRO A 418 14.30 -2.08 2.26
CA PRO A 418 13.22 -1.22 1.77
C PRO A 418 12.31 -0.74 2.90
N THR A 419 12.39 -1.35 4.08
CA THR A 419 11.55 -1.03 5.23
C THR A 419 12.35 -1.20 6.52
N TRP A 420 12.18 -0.27 7.45
CA TRP A 420 12.82 -0.32 8.76
C TRP A 420 11.97 0.34 9.82
N SER A 421 11.88 -0.27 11.00
CA SER A 421 11.37 0.37 12.21
C SER A 421 12.44 0.31 13.29
N ASN A 422 12.57 1.34 14.13
CA ASN A 422 13.45 1.22 15.28
C ASN A 422 12.97 0.07 16.19
N PRO A 423 13.81 -0.95 16.46
CA PRO A 423 13.41 -2.13 17.22
C PRO A 423 13.16 -1.80 18.70
N THR A 424 13.79 -0.73 19.21
CA THR A 424 13.55 -0.20 20.55
C THR A 424 12.77 1.11 20.44
N PRO A 425 11.48 1.13 20.82
CA PRO A 425 10.68 2.35 20.86
C PRO A 425 11.31 3.44 21.73
N LEU A 426 11.30 4.68 21.24
CA LEU A 426 11.83 5.84 21.93
C LEU A 426 10.87 6.32 23.03
N VAL A 427 11.40 6.79 24.15
CA VAL A 427 10.55 7.39 25.19
C VAL A 427 10.21 8.82 24.78
N TYR A 428 8.91 9.16 24.73
CA TYR A 428 8.52 10.54 24.51
C TYR A 428 9.01 11.43 25.69
N PRO A 429 9.72 12.54 25.41
CA PRO A 429 10.39 13.31 26.45
C PRO A 429 9.40 14.19 27.22
N THR A 430 9.68 14.41 28.50
CA THR A 430 9.00 15.43 29.32
C THR A 430 9.75 16.76 29.17
N CYS A 431 9.13 17.72 28.49
CA CYS A 431 9.75 19.02 28.22
C CYS A 431 9.35 20.06 29.28
N SER A 432 10.35 20.71 29.88
CA SER A 432 10.14 21.74 30.91
C SER A 432 9.87 23.11 30.29
N GLY A 433 9.26 24.00 31.08
CA GLY A 433 9.09 25.41 30.72
C GLY A 433 8.22 25.68 29.49
N GLY A 434 7.30 24.77 29.16
CA GLY A 434 6.46 24.89 27.96
C GLY A 434 7.17 24.59 26.63
N SER A 435 8.40 24.04 26.69
CA SER A 435 9.09 23.57 25.49
C SER A 435 8.34 22.41 24.83
N LYS A 436 8.49 22.29 23.51
CA LYS A 436 7.90 21.22 22.70
C LYS A 436 8.90 20.10 22.47
N ALA A 437 8.40 18.88 22.31
CA ALA A 437 9.20 17.80 21.73
C ALA A 437 9.48 18.11 20.26
N ALA A 438 10.63 17.66 19.77
CA ALA A 438 11.06 17.70 18.39
C ALA A 438 11.41 16.28 17.94
N LEU A 439 10.81 15.87 16.81
CA LEU A 439 11.08 14.59 16.14
C LEU A 439 11.83 14.86 14.84
N ILE A 440 13.04 14.29 14.71
CA ILE A 440 13.79 14.26 13.45
C ILE A 440 13.76 12.84 12.93
N VAL A 441 13.27 12.67 11.71
CA VAL A 441 13.29 11.42 10.95
C VAL A 441 14.36 11.56 9.87
N HIS A 442 15.42 10.76 9.94
CA HIS A 442 16.59 10.92 9.10
C HIS A 442 17.20 9.56 8.72
N ALA A 443 17.64 9.41 7.47
CA ALA A 443 18.31 8.20 7.03
C ALA A 443 19.34 8.48 5.92
N ALA A 444 20.22 7.51 5.68
CA ALA A 444 20.99 7.43 4.45
C ALA A 444 20.32 6.42 3.52
N VAL A 445 20.16 6.80 2.25
CA VAL A 445 19.48 6.01 1.22
C VAL A 445 20.48 5.62 0.15
N ASN A 446 20.34 4.39 -0.30
CA ASN A 446 21.04 3.79 -1.43
C ASN A 446 20.04 3.48 -2.55
N ILE A 447 20.53 3.35 -3.78
CA ILE A 447 19.81 2.75 -4.90
C ILE A 447 20.39 1.35 -5.16
N LEU A 448 19.50 0.39 -5.38
CA LEU A 448 19.86 -0.94 -5.85
C LEU A 448 19.67 -0.98 -7.38
N THR A 449 20.76 -1.21 -8.12
CA THR A 449 20.74 -1.22 -9.59
C THR A 449 21.56 -2.39 -10.15
N VAL A 450 21.18 -2.86 -11.33
CA VAL A 450 21.92 -3.85 -12.12
C VAL A 450 22.85 -3.20 -13.16
N THR A 451 22.84 -1.86 -13.27
CA THR A 451 23.68 -1.11 -14.20
C THR A 451 25.12 -0.97 -13.69
N ALA A 452 26.08 -0.91 -14.61
CA ALA A 452 27.49 -0.78 -14.26
C ALA A 452 27.81 0.54 -13.52
N THR A 453 27.06 1.60 -13.84
CA THR A 453 27.17 2.96 -13.31
C THR A 453 25.97 3.31 -12.42
N CYS A 454 26.23 4.01 -11.32
CA CYS A 454 25.18 4.54 -10.45
C CYS A 454 24.42 5.67 -11.17
N PRO A 455 23.09 5.63 -11.21
CA PRO A 455 22.31 6.73 -11.77
C PRO A 455 22.52 7.99 -10.92
N PRO A 456 22.68 9.18 -11.55
CA PRO A 456 22.75 10.42 -10.81
C PRO A 456 21.40 10.69 -10.10
N PRO A 457 21.40 11.41 -8.97
CA PRO A 457 20.16 11.85 -8.35
C PRO A 457 19.42 12.81 -9.29
N THR A 458 18.26 12.40 -9.79
CA THR A 458 17.35 13.26 -10.55
C THR A 458 16.25 13.77 -9.64
N ALA A 459 16.23 15.09 -9.39
CA ALA A 459 15.08 15.79 -8.81
C ALA A 459 13.85 15.59 -9.71
N VAL A 460 12.66 15.49 -9.10
CA VAL A 460 11.38 15.39 -9.83
C VAL A 460 10.95 16.76 -10.30
#